data_AF-F7VJE5-F1
#
_entry.id   AF-F7VJE5-F1
#
_cell.length_a   1.000
_cell.length_b   1.000
_cell.length_c   1.000
_cell.angle_alpha   90.00
_cell.angle_beta   90.00
_cell.angle_gamma   90.00
#
_symmetry.space_group_name_H-M   'P 1'
#
loop_
_entity.id
_entity.type
_entity.pdbx_description
1 polymer ?
#
loop_
_entity_poly.entity_id
_entity_poly.type
_entity_poly.pdbx_seq_one_letter_code
_entity_poly.pdbx_strand_id
1 'polypeptide(L)'
;MLPIFAIRDYSASMSTMNISLPEALKSFVDQQVAGRGFGTSSEYVRELIRKDQDRQRLRGMLLEGGRSPAGSTADAAYFERLRSRVRGA
;
A
#
# COMPACT_ATOMS: atom_id res chain seq x y z
N MET A 1 -12.10 40.80 2.17
CA MET A 1 -12.55 39.83 1.15
C MET A 1 -11.56 38.66 1.18
N LEU A 2 -11.92 37.56 1.87
CA LEU A 2 -11.10 36.36 2.06
C LEU A 2 -11.27 35.38 0.87
N PRO A 3 -10.32 34.46 0.65
CA PRO A 3 -10.47 33.09 1.18
C PRO A 3 -9.16 32.60 1.83
N ILE A 4 -9.11 32.15 3.09
CA ILE A 4 -9.55 30.84 3.60
C ILE A 4 -9.26 29.70 2.61
N PHE A 5 -7.98 29.37 2.42
CA PHE A 5 -7.59 27.98 2.16
C PHE A 5 -7.00 27.45 3.45
N ALA A 6 -7.82 26.69 4.18
CA ALA A 6 -7.38 25.93 5.33
C ALA A 6 -6.22 25.01 4.90
N ILE A 7 -5.00 25.36 5.30
CA ILE A 7 -3.94 24.38 5.47
C ILE A 7 -4.51 23.46 6.55
N ARG A 8 -5.03 22.30 6.13
CA ARG A 8 -5.15 21.18 7.07
C ARG A 8 -3.72 20.95 7.54
N ASP A 9 -3.40 21.43 8.73
CA ASP A 9 -2.33 20.89 9.53
C ASP A 9 -2.63 19.41 9.70
N TYR A 10 -2.16 18.59 8.76
CA TYR A 10 -1.86 17.19 9.00
C TYR A 10 -0.65 17.17 9.95
N SER A 11 -0.85 17.70 11.16
CA SER A 11 -0.05 17.31 12.31
C SER A 11 -0.47 15.88 12.63
N ALA A 12 -0.04 14.96 11.76
CA ALA A 12 -0.04 13.55 12.09
C ALA A 12 0.86 13.45 13.32
N SER A 13 0.25 13.37 14.50
CA SER A 13 0.98 13.14 15.73
C SER A 13 1.84 11.90 15.50
N MET A 14 3.16 12.09 15.43
CA MET A 14 4.08 10.97 15.35
C MET A 14 4.04 10.29 16.71
N SER A 15 3.20 9.27 16.84
CA SER A 15 3.23 8.39 18.00
C SER A 15 4.52 7.59 17.93
N THR A 16 5.31 7.67 19.00
CA THR A 16 6.58 6.97 19.10
C THR A 16 6.35 5.52 19.49
N MET A 17 7.07 4.60 18.86
CA MET A 17 7.02 3.16 19.16
C MET A 17 8.46 2.67 19.37
N ASN A 18 8.76 2.20 20.58
CA ASN A 18 10.06 1.64 20.92
C ASN A 18 10.06 0.13 20.63
N ILE A 19 11.08 -0.35 19.93
CA ILE A 19 11.22 -1.76 19.55
C ILE A 19 12.65 -2.20 19.83
N SER A 20 12.80 -3.29 20.57
CA SER A 20 14.11 -3.94 20.79
C SER A 20 14.36 -4.96 19.68
N LEU A 21 15.53 -4.89 19.05
CA LEU A 21 15.94 -5.80 17.98
C LEU A 21 17.23 -6.53 18.40
N PRO A 22 17.37 -7.84 18.09
CA PRO A 22 18.66 -8.51 18.13
C PRO A 22 19.68 -7.82 17.22
N GLU A 23 20.96 -7.92 17.57
CA GLU A 23 22.05 -7.21 16.87
C GLU A 23 22.05 -7.47 15.35
N ALA A 24 21.80 -8.71 14.94
CA ALA A 24 21.72 -9.07 13.52
C ALA A 24 20.62 -8.30 12.77
N LEU A 25 19.44 -8.13 13.39
CA LEU A 25 18.34 -7.38 12.78
C LEU A 25 18.63 -5.88 12.79
N LYS A 26 19.27 -5.36 13.84
CA LYS A 26 19.69 -3.95 13.88
C LYS A 26 20.68 -3.66 12.74
N SER A 27 21.72 -4.48 12.59
CA SER A 27 22.72 -4.33 11.52
C SER A 27 22.08 -4.37 10.13
N PHE A 28 21.12 -5.28 9.91
CA PHE A 28 20.37 -5.33 8.67
C PHE A 28 19.57 -4.03 8.42
N VAL A 29 18.87 -3.51 9.43
CA VAL A 29 18.14 -2.23 9.30
C VAL A 29 19.09 -1.09 8.98
N ASP A 30 20.25 -1.01 9.64
CA ASP A 30 21.24 0.04 9.42
C ASP A 30 21.79 0.02 7.98
N GLN A 31 22.05 -1.18 7.42
CA GLN A 31 22.44 -1.32 6.01
C GLN A 31 21.36 -0.83 5.05
N GLN A 32 20.09 -1.10 5.37
CA GLN A 32 18.97 -0.67 4.53
C GLN A 32 18.79 0.85 4.57
N VAL A 33 19.00 1.46 5.74
CA VAL A 33 19.03 2.91 5.91
C VAL A 33 20.14 3.54 5.06
N ALA A 34 21.37 3.02 5.18
CA ALA A 34 22.51 3.52 4.43
C ALA A 34 22.39 3.32 2.90
N GLY A 35 21.88 2.16 2.47
CA GLY A 35 21.91 1.74 1.06
C GLY A 35 20.67 2.11 0.23
N ARG A 36 19.52 2.38 0.87
CA ARG A 36 18.24 2.60 0.16
C ARG A 36 17.65 3.99 0.38
N GLY A 37 18.40 4.91 0.97
CA GLY A 37 18.00 6.30 1.13
C GLY A 37 16.96 6.56 2.22
N PHE A 38 16.79 5.66 3.18
CA PHE A 38 15.99 5.99 4.37
C PHE A 38 16.82 6.87 5.30
N GLY A 39 16.21 7.89 5.89
CA GLY A 39 16.88 8.79 6.83
C GLY A 39 17.02 8.22 8.23
N THR A 40 16.16 7.25 8.61
CA THR A 40 16.18 6.62 9.95
C THR A 40 15.68 5.18 9.93
N SER A 41 16.05 4.40 10.96
CA SER A 41 15.51 3.06 11.20
C SER A 41 13.98 3.08 11.33
N SER A 42 13.40 4.09 12.00
CA SER A 42 11.95 4.26 12.14
C SER A 42 11.25 4.47 10.80
N GLU A 43 11.91 5.11 9.84
CA GLU A 43 11.39 5.28 8.49
C GLU A 43 11.37 3.96 7.72
N TYR A 44 12.46 3.21 7.79
CA TYR A 44 12.52 1.87 7.20
C TYR A 44 11.42 0.95 7.76
N VAL A 45 11.24 0.95 9.08
CA VAL A 45 10.19 0.15 9.74
C VAL A 45 8.79 0.60 9.33
N ARG A 46 8.51 1.91 9.26
CA ARG A 46 7.22 2.42 8.76
C ARG A 46 6.93 1.95 7.34
N GLU A 47 7.95 1.94 6.48
CA GLU A 47 7.80 1.47 5.10
C GLU A 47 7.58 -0.05 5.03
N LEU A 48 8.24 -0.83 5.88
CA LEU A 48 7.98 -2.27 6.00
C LEU A 48 6.54 -2.56 6.42
N ILE A 49 6.00 -1.78 7.37
CA ILE A 49 4.61 -1.93 7.82
C ILE A 49 3.63 -1.63 6.69
N ARG A 50 3.85 -0.56 5.92
CA ARG A 50 2.99 -0.24 4.75
C ARG A 50 3.01 -1.37 3.72
N LYS A 51 4.20 -1.89 3.39
CA LYS A 51 4.34 -3.02 2.46
C LYS A 51 3.66 -4.28 2.96
N ASP A 52 3.64 -4.51 4.27
CA ASP A 52 2.92 -5.64 4.86
C ASP A 52 1.41 -5.44 4.78
N GLN A 53 0.91 -4.23 5.08
CA GLN A 53 -0.50 -3.88 4.91
C GLN A 53 -0.97 -4.06 3.45
N ASP A 54 -0.17 -3.64 2.48
CA ASP A 54 -0.49 -3.82 1.06
C ASP A 54 -0.54 -5.31 0.67
N ARG A 55 0.40 -6.12 1.17
CA ARG A 55 0.40 -7.58 0.98
C ARG A 55 -0.84 -8.22 1.59
N GLN A 56 -1.22 -7.84 2.80
CA GLN A 56 -2.42 -8.34 3.46
C GLN A 56 -3.68 -7.94 2.69
N ARG A 57 -3.75 -6.70 2.20
CA ARG A 57 -4.87 -6.22 1.36
C ARG A 57 -4.99 -7.02 0.07
N LEU A 58 -3.88 -7.20 -0.65
CA LEU A 58 -3.84 -7.99 -1.88
C LEU A 58 -4.27 -9.44 -1.62
N ARG A 59 -3.78 -10.06 -0.55
CA ARG A 59 -4.18 -11.41 -0.14
C ARG A 59 -5.68 -11.49 0.11
N GLY A 60 -6.25 -10.49 0.79
CA GLY A 60 -7.70 -10.39 0.99
C GLY A 60 -8.46 -10.37 -0.34
N MET A 61 -8.06 -9.51 -1.27
CA MET A 61 -8.68 -9.42 -2.60
C MET A 61 -8.59 -10.73 -3.39
N LEU A 62 -7.46 -11.43 -3.34
CA LEU A 62 -7.29 -12.72 -4.01
C LEU A 62 -8.18 -13.81 -3.41
N LEU A 63 -8.33 -13.84 -2.09
CA LEU A 63 -9.22 -14.79 -1.42
C LEU A 63 -10.69 -14.51 -1.73
N GLU A 64 -11.09 -13.24 -1.73
CA GLU A 64 -12.45 -12.85 -2.14
C GLU A 64 -12.71 -13.20 -3.61
N GLY A 65 -11.76 -12.94 -4.51
CA GLY A 65 -11.84 -13.35 -5.91
C GLY A 65 -11.93 -14.86 -6.08
N GLY A 66 -11.14 -15.63 -5.33
CA GLY A 66 -11.16 -17.11 -5.38
C GLY A 66 -12.44 -17.73 -4.82
N ARG A 67 -13.17 -17.02 -3.94
CA ARG A 67 -14.49 -17.42 -3.44
C ARG A 67 -15.63 -17.00 -4.36
N SER A 68 -15.39 -16.09 -5.29
CA SER A 68 -16.40 -15.66 -6.25
C SER A 68 -16.70 -16.76 -7.28
N PRO A 69 -17.92 -16.80 -7.84
CA PRO A 69 -18.23 -17.70 -8.95
C PRO A 69 -17.28 -17.47 -10.13
N ALA A 70 -16.94 -18.54 -10.85
CA ALA A 70 -16.14 -18.42 -12.05
C ALA A 70 -16.78 -17.43 -13.04
N GLY A 71 -16.00 -16.43 -13.45
CA GLY A 71 -16.41 -15.51 -14.50
C GLY A 71 -16.49 -16.20 -15.87
N SER A 72 -17.14 -15.55 -16.82
CA SER A 72 -17.05 -15.96 -18.23
C SER A 72 -15.61 -15.90 -18.73
N THR A 73 -15.27 -16.76 -19.69
CA THR A 73 -13.98 -16.70 -20.39
C THR A 73 -13.71 -15.28 -20.90
N ALA A 74 -12.54 -14.74 -20.56
CA ALA A 74 -12.08 -13.43 -20.99
C ALA A 74 -11.56 -13.48 -22.44
N ASP A 75 -12.44 -13.79 -23.39
CA ASP A 75 -12.14 -13.86 -24.82
C ASP A 75 -12.35 -12.51 -25.54
N ALA A 76 -12.06 -12.47 -26.84
CA ALA A 76 -12.24 -11.28 -27.65
C ALA A 76 -13.70 -10.76 -27.64
N ALA A 77 -14.69 -11.66 -27.62
CA ALA A 77 -16.10 -11.29 -27.63
C ALA A 77 -16.53 -10.70 -26.27
N TYR A 78 -15.98 -11.21 -25.16
CA TYR A 78 -16.15 -10.64 -23.82
C TYR A 78 -15.67 -9.19 -23.78
N PHE A 79 -14.45 -8.92 -24.26
CA PHE A 79 -13.92 -7.56 -24.26
C PHE A 79 -14.64 -6.63 -25.23
N GLU A 80 -15.14 -7.15 -26.35
CA GLU A 80 -15.97 -6.34 -27.27
C GLU A 80 -17.29 -5.94 -26.61
N ARG A 81 -18.02 -6.88 -25.99
CA ARG A 81 -19.22 -6.57 -25.21
C ARG A 81 -18.95 -5.57 -24.10
N LEU A 82 -17.82 -5.71 -23.39
CA LEU A 82 -17.43 -4.79 -22.31
C LEU A 82 -17.19 -3.37 -22.85
N ARG A 83 -16.48 -3.22 -23.97
CA ARG A 83 -16.24 -1.92 -24.61
C ARG A 83 -17.52 -1.29 -25.15
N SER A 84 -18.39 -2.07 -25.80
CA SER A 84 -19.69 -1.58 -26.26
C SER A 84 -20.53 -1.06 -25.09
N ARG A 85 -20.51 -1.75 -23.95
CA ARG A 85 -21.22 -1.31 -22.74
C ARG A 85 -20.70 0.01 -22.17
N VAL A 86 -19.38 0.22 -22.14
CA VAL A 86 -18.79 1.47 -21.64
C VAL A 86 -19.05 2.64 -22.59
N ARG A 87 -19.04 2.41 -23.91
CA ARG A 87 -19.28 3.46 -24.92
C ARG A 87 -20.75 3.83 -25.09
N GLY A 88 -21.67 2.93 -24.73
CA GLY A 88 -23.10 3.15 -24.75
C GLY A 88 -23.69 3.68 -23.44
N ALA A 89 -22.84 3.94 -22.44
CA ALA A 89 -23.20 4.48 -21.12
C ALA A 89 -22.81 5.96 -21.00
#